data_AF-A0A3B8M3T8-F1
#
_entry.id   AF-A0A3B8M3T8-F1
#
_cell.length_a   1.000
_cell.length_b   1.000
_cell.length_c   1.000
_cell.angle_alpha   90.00
_cell.angle_beta   90.00
_cell.angle_gamma   90.00
#
_symmetry.space_group_name_H-M   'P 1'
#
loop_
_entity.id
_entity.type
_entity.pdbx_description
1 polymer ?
#
loop_
_entity_poly.entity_id
_entity_poly.type
_entity_poly.pdbx_seq_one_letter_code
_entity_poly.pdbx_strand_id
1 'polypeptide(L)'
;MCIESLRPLAHPDQHDIGPTMTRLLLLVLLTPCLVQPVVAQQNWPFTPVGNPKVPAVSDASWCRNPIDRFILAKLESARLGPSVPATQEILLRRVYFDLIGLPPTPAERQAFLDDKSPKAYETVVDRLLKDPRHGERWARFWLDLARYADTAGYEGDPDLPHAWRYRDYVIDSLNRDKPYDLFVKEQLAGDEFAEVLGAGELPLPKPERVVAMTFLRLAPFTEPRGDETRHEMLSEITATVGSVFLGLTVGCAKCHDHKHDPIPTEDFYRMKAFFATVAIPPPLRGDGFQIGGALPATFYRKGEAAWAKQTLAALQKETQTVKTELAQLTSELGKRIAPPAGFALQSMGGSLGNNYYFDSAPVSDGNRHTVLVSSNGSRWHFETDEKTARRTDSLSGSNHGHWFADLDSPAHISLGQHTNGLGKPLKAGHQGAFGDILIYDHSLSNSERARLHAWIRHKYESAAPTDPAPPTNGLRLWLDATDLDADPATPNPGTNSPVGRWACRITGLTLAQSSQALQPRLSTLGKRQSAAVLFNNSFLKSGLQQAMFLGDQQGTIVAVFSATHQGEGYGLEIGGAGQFFTTVVYPSARKSQSLASLINDASSTQITDAERHRFRMLSI
;
A
#
# COMPACT_ATOMS: atom_id res chain seq x y z
N MET A 1 -35.00 42.85 25.08
CA MET A 1 -34.70 43.51 26.36
C MET A 1 -34.35 44.95 26.05
N CYS A 2 -35.07 45.87 26.67
CA CYS A 2 -35.07 47.31 26.44
C CYS A 2 -33.86 48.02 27.10
N ILE A 3 -33.45 49.12 26.45
CA ILE A 3 -33.21 50.47 27.02
C ILE A 3 -31.85 50.81 27.70
N GLU A 4 -31.40 52.02 27.32
CA GLU A 4 -30.51 53.01 28.00
C GLU A 4 -29.03 52.69 28.22
N SER A 5 -28.11 53.65 28.24
CA SER A 5 -28.06 55.10 27.98
C SER A 5 -26.57 55.48 27.96
N LEU A 6 -26.22 56.65 27.43
CA LEU A 6 -25.48 57.69 28.18
C LEU A 6 -25.27 58.93 27.30
N ARG A 7 -25.67 60.08 27.85
CA ARG A 7 -25.48 61.45 27.35
C ARG A 7 -24.01 61.90 27.52
N PRO A 8 -23.67 63.10 27.01
CA PRO A 8 -23.01 64.07 27.87
C PRO A 8 -23.73 65.43 27.96
N LEU A 9 -23.47 66.08 29.09
CA LEU A 9 -24.03 67.32 29.62
C LEU A 9 -23.41 68.59 29.00
N ALA A 10 -24.19 69.67 29.06
CA ALA A 10 -23.87 71.03 28.65
C ALA A 10 -23.18 71.86 29.75
N HIS A 11 -22.54 72.96 29.37
CA HIS A 11 -22.84 74.28 29.95
C HIS A 11 -22.38 75.44 29.02
N PRO A 12 -23.13 76.56 28.95
CA PRO A 12 -22.82 77.75 28.14
C PRO A 12 -22.28 78.91 28.99
N ASP A 13 -21.74 79.95 28.36
CA ASP A 13 -21.96 81.35 28.77
C ASP A 13 -21.52 82.37 27.69
N GLN A 14 -22.33 83.42 27.57
CA GLN A 14 -22.16 84.59 26.70
C GLN A 14 -21.32 85.66 27.41
N HIS A 15 -20.59 86.50 26.66
CA HIS A 15 -20.61 87.96 26.83
C HIS A 15 -19.94 88.66 25.63
N ASP A 16 -20.54 89.79 25.27
CA ASP A 16 -20.32 90.64 24.10
C ASP A 16 -19.69 91.96 24.57
N ILE A 17 -18.52 92.38 24.03
CA ILE A 17 -17.99 93.76 24.14
C ILE A 17 -17.18 94.08 22.87
N GLY A 18 -17.58 95.15 22.16
CA GLY A 18 -16.93 95.69 20.98
C GLY A 18 -15.68 96.56 21.25
N PRO A 19 -15.27 97.43 20.32
CA PRO A 19 -14.03 97.28 19.56
C PRO A 19 -12.96 98.32 19.92
N THR A 20 -11.67 98.00 19.73
CA THR A 20 -10.65 98.92 19.16
C THR A 20 -9.24 98.30 19.15
N MET A 21 -8.62 98.36 17.97
CA MET A 21 -7.19 98.52 17.70
C MET A 21 -6.16 97.76 18.55
N THR A 22 -5.67 96.63 18.01
CA THR A 22 -4.21 96.43 17.91
C THR A 22 -3.91 95.64 16.64
N ARG A 23 -3.67 96.37 15.54
CA ARG A 23 -2.99 95.85 14.34
C ARG A 23 -1.50 95.69 14.67
N LEU A 24 -0.85 94.78 13.94
CA LEU A 24 0.60 94.59 13.82
C LEU A 24 1.24 93.66 14.87
N LEU A 25 1.13 92.34 14.67
CA LEU A 25 2.24 91.34 14.66
C LEU A 25 1.67 89.91 14.78
N LEU A 26 1.05 89.38 13.73
CA LEU A 26 0.88 87.93 13.54
C LEU A 26 0.46 87.62 12.10
N LEU A 27 1.31 87.99 11.14
CA LEU A 27 1.06 87.76 9.71
C LEU A 27 2.24 87.04 9.03
N VAL A 28 2.83 86.04 9.71
CA VAL A 28 3.94 85.24 9.18
C VAL A 28 3.78 83.71 9.38
N LEU A 29 2.69 83.20 9.97
CA LEU A 29 2.55 81.75 10.25
C LEU A 29 1.25 81.08 9.75
N LEU A 30 0.59 81.63 8.73
CA LEU A 30 -0.54 80.98 8.08
C LEU A 30 -0.54 81.25 6.56
N THR A 31 0.55 80.93 5.87
CA THR A 31 0.41 80.46 4.48
C THR A 31 0.04 78.99 4.57
N PRO A 32 -1.22 78.57 4.31
CA PRO A 32 -1.43 77.19 3.99
C PRO A 32 -0.54 76.95 2.78
N CYS A 33 0.41 76.03 2.91
CA CYS A 33 0.98 75.36 1.77
C CYS A 33 -0.25 74.82 1.04
N LEU A 34 -0.72 75.53 0.01
CA LEU A 34 -1.71 75.03 -0.93
C LEU A 34 -0.97 73.90 -1.65
N VAL A 35 -0.92 72.75 -0.99
CA VAL A 35 -0.85 71.47 -1.65
C VAL A 35 -2.04 71.53 -2.57
N GLN A 36 -1.80 71.84 -3.86
CA GLN A 36 -2.81 71.61 -4.87
C GLN A 36 -3.27 70.18 -4.61
N PRO A 37 -4.56 69.94 -4.30
CA PRO A 37 -5.01 68.57 -4.24
C PRO A 37 -4.62 68.00 -5.58
N VAL A 38 -3.84 66.93 -5.58
CA VAL A 38 -3.76 66.07 -6.73
C VAL A 38 -5.22 65.79 -7.04
N VAL A 39 -5.73 66.35 -8.13
CA VAL A 39 -7.02 65.96 -8.69
C VAL A 39 -6.76 64.56 -9.21
N ALA A 40 -6.71 63.60 -8.27
CA ALA A 40 -6.90 62.21 -8.58
C ALA A 40 -8.22 62.20 -9.34
N GLN A 41 -8.16 61.77 -10.58
CA GLN A 41 -9.28 61.61 -11.47
C GLN A 41 -10.40 60.94 -10.64
N GLN A 42 -11.42 61.71 -10.24
CA GLN A 42 -12.25 61.37 -9.06
C GLN A 42 -12.91 59.99 -9.14
N ASN A 43 -12.96 59.38 -10.33
CA ASN A 43 -13.57 58.09 -10.61
C ASN A 43 -12.70 57.19 -11.54
N TRP A 44 -11.36 57.24 -11.52
CA TRP A 44 -10.54 56.19 -12.16
C TRP A 44 -10.61 54.90 -11.31
N PRO A 45 -10.85 53.70 -11.88
CA PRO A 45 -10.81 53.34 -13.31
C PRO A 45 -12.14 53.41 -14.07
N PHE A 46 -13.23 53.89 -13.46
CA PHE A 46 -14.59 53.95 -14.04
C PHE A 46 -14.81 55.09 -15.05
N THR A 47 -13.74 55.76 -15.47
CA THR A 47 -13.79 56.81 -16.50
C THR A 47 -13.09 56.29 -17.76
N PRO A 48 -13.68 56.43 -18.96
CA PRO A 48 -13.06 55.98 -20.20
C PRO A 48 -11.63 56.51 -20.38
N VAL A 49 -10.71 55.64 -20.83
CA VAL A 49 -9.34 56.04 -21.16
C VAL A 49 -9.38 56.95 -22.40
N GLY A 50 -9.02 58.22 -22.23
CA GLY A 50 -8.88 59.17 -23.34
C GLY A 50 -7.55 59.03 -24.08
N ASN A 51 -7.36 59.85 -25.11
CA ASN A 51 -6.06 60.02 -25.78
C ASN A 51 -5.36 61.27 -25.22
N PRO A 52 -4.56 61.15 -24.12
CA PRO A 52 -3.95 62.32 -23.51
C PRO A 52 -2.94 62.96 -24.45
N LYS A 53 -2.89 64.30 -24.45
CA LYS A 53 -1.84 65.02 -25.18
C LYS A 53 -0.47 64.66 -24.60
N VAL A 54 0.43 64.22 -25.47
CA VAL A 54 1.83 63.91 -25.09
C VAL A 54 2.49 65.17 -24.52
N PRO A 55 3.09 65.12 -23.32
CA PRO A 55 3.66 66.30 -22.69
C PRO A 55 4.92 66.79 -23.41
N ALA A 56 5.13 68.10 -23.36
CA ALA A 56 6.41 68.71 -23.69
C ALA A 56 7.39 68.45 -22.55
N VAL A 57 8.64 68.14 -22.89
CA VAL A 57 9.72 67.83 -21.96
C VAL A 57 10.97 68.60 -22.38
N SER A 58 11.83 68.89 -21.41
CA SER A 58 13.04 69.69 -21.61
C SER A 58 14.10 68.89 -22.37
N ASP A 59 14.30 67.61 -22.02
CA ASP A 59 15.21 66.72 -22.73
C ASP A 59 14.46 65.71 -23.62
N ALA A 60 13.95 66.21 -24.76
CA ALA A 60 13.29 65.36 -25.74
C ALA A 60 14.20 64.28 -26.36
N SER A 61 15.54 64.41 -26.24
CA SER A 61 16.51 63.48 -26.84
C SER A 61 16.65 62.16 -26.07
N TRP A 62 16.34 62.17 -24.78
CA TRP A 62 16.28 60.96 -23.94
C TRP A 62 15.09 60.05 -24.29
N CYS A 63 13.99 60.64 -24.78
CA CYS A 63 12.75 59.92 -25.04
C CYS A 63 12.82 59.11 -26.33
N ARG A 64 12.64 57.78 -26.25
CA ARG A 64 12.65 56.86 -27.39
C ARG A 64 11.26 56.65 -27.98
N ASN A 65 10.23 56.73 -27.14
CA ASN A 65 8.84 56.60 -27.55
C ASN A 65 7.96 57.63 -26.80
N PRO A 66 6.68 57.79 -27.17
CA PRO A 66 5.79 58.74 -26.51
C PRO A 66 5.56 58.51 -25.00
N ILE A 67 5.67 57.27 -24.51
CA ILE A 67 5.53 56.92 -23.08
C ILE A 67 6.66 57.55 -22.26
N ASP A 68 7.88 57.54 -22.79
CA ASP A 68 9.06 58.12 -22.13
C ASP A 68 8.86 59.61 -21.83
N ARG A 69 8.12 60.34 -22.67
CA ARG A 69 7.78 61.75 -22.43
C ARG A 69 6.90 61.93 -21.20
N PHE A 70 5.96 61.01 -20.94
CA PHE A 70 5.14 61.05 -19.72
C PHE A 70 5.98 60.77 -18.46
N ILE A 71 6.91 59.82 -18.54
CA ILE A 71 7.83 59.51 -17.44
C ILE A 71 8.76 60.71 -17.18
N LEU A 72 9.41 61.24 -18.22
CA LEU A 72 10.33 62.36 -18.11
C LEU A 72 9.64 63.63 -17.63
N ALA A 73 8.44 63.95 -18.13
CA ALA A 73 7.67 65.09 -17.64
C ALA A 73 7.41 65.01 -16.13
N LYS A 74 7.09 63.81 -15.61
CA LYS A 74 6.91 63.59 -14.17
C LYS A 74 8.23 63.76 -13.40
N LEU A 75 9.33 63.20 -13.90
CA LEU A 75 10.66 63.37 -13.31
C LEU A 75 11.08 64.85 -13.28
N GLU A 76 11.00 65.55 -14.41
CA GLU A 76 11.32 66.98 -14.52
C GLU A 76 10.46 67.83 -13.57
N SER A 77 9.16 67.54 -13.45
CA SER A 77 8.26 68.23 -12.51
C SER A 77 8.67 68.03 -11.04
N ALA A 78 9.24 66.87 -10.73
CA ALA A 78 9.80 66.54 -9.41
C ALA A 78 11.27 66.98 -9.26
N ARG A 79 11.84 67.66 -10.27
CA ARG A 79 13.27 68.05 -10.35
C ARG A 79 14.23 66.86 -10.25
N LEU A 80 13.80 65.71 -10.77
CA LEU A 80 14.58 64.49 -10.89
C LEU A 80 15.01 64.29 -12.35
N GLY A 81 16.20 63.72 -12.53
CA GLY A 81 16.66 63.24 -13.84
C GLY A 81 16.46 61.72 -13.96
N PRO A 82 16.46 61.18 -15.19
CA PRO A 82 16.54 59.74 -15.39
C PRO A 82 17.78 59.13 -14.72
N SER A 83 17.65 57.89 -14.24
CA SER A 83 18.80 57.14 -13.72
C SER A 83 19.77 56.80 -14.85
N VAL A 84 21.06 56.69 -14.50
CA VAL A 84 22.08 56.22 -15.45
C VAL A 84 21.74 54.81 -15.95
N PRO A 85 21.92 54.52 -17.25
CA PRO A 85 21.72 53.17 -17.78
C PRO A 85 22.57 52.14 -17.03
N ALA A 86 22.02 50.95 -16.81
CA ALA A 86 22.77 49.84 -16.24
C ALA A 86 23.88 49.38 -17.19
N THR A 87 24.98 48.83 -16.65
CA THR A 87 26.01 48.20 -17.49
C THR A 87 25.44 47.02 -18.25
N GLN A 88 26.09 46.61 -19.34
CA GLN A 88 25.63 45.51 -20.19
C GLN A 88 25.45 44.21 -19.38
N GLU A 89 26.35 43.91 -18.44
CA GLU A 89 26.30 42.72 -17.58
C GLU A 89 25.09 42.74 -16.64
N ILE A 90 24.79 43.90 -16.05
CA ILE A 90 23.64 44.06 -15.16
C ILE A 90 22.34 43.95 -15.96
N LEU A 91 22.29 44.59 -17.12
CA LEU A 91 21.14 44.55 -18.01
C LEU A 91 20.84 43.11 -18.47
N LEU A 92 21.88 42.39 -18.91
CA LEU A 92 21.78 40.98 -19.29
C LEU A 92 21.29 40.12 -18.13
N ARG A 93 21.86 40.29 -16.93
CA ARG A 93 21.45 39.52 -15.75
C ARG A 93 19.98 39.76 -15.42
N ARG A 94 19.50 41.01 -15.44
CA ARG A 94 18.11 41.37 -15.13
C ARG A 94 17.14 40.74 -16.12
N VAL A 95 17.35 40.92 -17.42
CA VAL A 95 16.42 40.40 -18.44
C VAL A 95 16.31 38.87 -18.40
N TYR A 96 17.39 38.17 -18.05
CA TYR A 96 17.40 36.74 -17.83
C TYR A 96 16.54 36.29 -16.63
N PHE A 97 16.68 36.95 -15.47
CA PHE A 97 15.84 36.67 -14.31
C PHE A 97 14.37 37.05 -14.53
N ASP A 98 14.13 38.14 -15.25
CA ASP A 98 12.79 38.62 -15.53
C ASP A 98 12.06 37.68 -16.49
N LEU A 99 12.69 37.29 -17.59
CA LEU A 99 12.04 36.50 -18.64
C LEU A 99 12.02 35.00 -18.35
N ILE A 100 13.10 34.42 -17.83
CA ILE A 100 13.20 32.96 -17.63
C ILE A 100 13.55 32.55 -16.18
N GLY A 101 13.79 33.50 -15.28
CA GLY A 101 14.04 33.22 -13.86
C GLY A 101 15.42 32.63 -13.52
N LEU A 102 16.33 32.53 -14.50
CA LEU A 102 17.66 31.94 -14.35
C LEU A 102 18.73 32.91 -14.85
N PRO A 103 19.96 32.91 -14.29
CA PRO A 103 21.05 33.74 -14.78
C PRO A 103 21.56 33.28 -16.16
N PRO A 104 22.21 34.16 -16.95
CA PRO A 104 22.89 33.75 -18.18
C PRO A 104 24.08 32.83 -17.87
N THR A 105 24.33 31.86 -18.76
CA THR A 105 25.55 31.06 -18.70
C THR A 105 26.78 31.91 -19.03
N PRO A 106 28.01 31.49 -18.63
CA PRO A 106 29.22 32.22 -18.99
C PRO A 106 29.39 32.44 -20.51
N ALA A 107 29.03 31.44 -21.32
CA ALA A 107 29.11 31.53 -22.77
C ALA A 107 28.12 32.55 -23.35
N GLU A 108 26.86 32.54 -22.88
CA GLU A 108 25.86 33.52 -23.32
C GLU A 108 26.21 34.94 -22.89
N ARG A 109 26.81 35.11 -21.70
CA ARG A 109 27.32 36.40 -21.25
C ARG A 109 28.41 36.92 -22.17
N GLN A 110 29.40 36.08 -22.48
CA GLN A 110 30.50 36.47 -23.35
C GLN A 110 29.99 36.83 -24.75
N ALA A 111 29.10 36.02 -25.32
CA ALA A 111 28.48 36.28 -26.61
C ALA A 111 27.74 37.64 -26.65
N PHE A 112 27.01 37.99 -25.58
CA PHE A 112 26.33 39.28 -25.51
C PHE A 112 27.30 40.47 -25.37
N LEU A 113 28.37 40.33 -24.60
CA LEU A 113 29.38 41.40 -24.43
C LEU A 113 30.22 41.61 -25.70
N ASP A 114 30.42 40.55 -26.48
CA ASP A 114 31.14 40.61 -27.76
C ASP A 114 30.27 41.12 -28.92
N ASP A 115 28.95 41.02 -28.82
CA ASP A 115 28.03 41.54 -29.83
C ASP A 115 27.97 43.08 -29.81
N LYS A 116 28.51 43.70 -30.87
CA LYS A 116 28.50 45.17 -31.07
C LYS A 116 27.35 45.65 -31.96
N SER A 117 26.43 44.76 -32.33
CA SER A 117 25.23 45.10 -33.07
C SER A 117 24.38 46.11 -32.30
N PRO A 118 23.77 47.10 -32.96
CA PRO A 118 22.78 47.98 -32.31
C PRO A 118 21.54 47.22 -31.82
N LYS A 119 21.37 45.93 -32.17
CA LYS A 119 20.26 45.07 -31.76
C LYS A 119 20.67 43.95 -30.79
N ALA A 120 21.86 44.01 -30.20
CA ALA A 120 22.38 42.94 -29.35
C ALA A 120 21.41 42.60 -28.20
N TYR A 121 20.83 43.62 -27.56
CA TYR A 121 19.89 43.44 -26.45
C TYR A 121 18.56 42.84 -26.90
N GLU A 122 17.97 43.38 -27.96
CA GLU A 122 16.72 42.91 -28.55
C GLU A 122 16.84 41.45 -29.02
N THR A 123 17.99 41.07 -29.58
CA THR A 123 18.25 39.69 -29.99
C THR A 123 18.25 38.73 -28.79
N VAL A 124 18.78 39.15 -27.64
CA VAL A 124 18.70 38.37 -26.40
C VAL A 124 17.27 38.28 -25.90
N VAL A 125 16.53 39.40 -25.87
CA VAL A 125 15.11 39.43 -25.47
C VAL A 125 14.28 38.47 -26.33
N ASP A 126 14.38 38.58 -27.66
CA ASP A 126 13.65 37.73 -28.60
C ASP A 126 13.96 36.24 -28.43
N ARG A 127 15.22 35.92 -28.11
CA ARG A 127 15.63 34.54 -27.82
C ARG A 127 15.03 34.04 -26.50
N LEU A 128 15.04 34.87 -25.46
CA LEU A 128 14.49 34.51 -24.15
C LEU A 128 12.97 34.38 -24.18
N LEU A 129 12.27 35.22 -24.93
CA LEU A 129 10.81 35.11 -25.12
C LEU A 129 10.42 33.82 -25.86
N LYS A 130 11.29 33.30 -26.74
CA LYS A 130 11.11 32.02 -27.45
C LYS A 130 11.55 30.79 -26.63
N ASP A 131 12.17 31.00 -25.47
CA ASP A 131 12.62 29.92 -24.61
C ASP A 131 11.41 29.31 -23.87
N PRO A 132 11.20 27.97 -23.87
CA PRO A 132 10.08 27.36 -23.17
C PRO A 132 9.98 27.70 -21.67
N ARG A 133 11.11 28.03 -21.04
CA ARG A 133 11.18 28.45 -19.63
C ARG A 133 10.55 29.82 -19.40
N HIS A 134 10.32 30.60 -20.45
CA HIS A 134 9.58 31.86 -20.35
C HIS A 134 8.15 31.64 -19.86
N GLY A 135 7.42 30.71 -20.50
CA GLY A 135 6.09 30.31 -20.07
C GLY A 135 6.09 29.73 -18.66
N GLU A 136 7.08 28.91 -18.29
CA GLU A 136 7.21 28.40 -16.92
C GLU A 136 7.41 29.51 -15.89
N ARG A 137 8.25 30.51 -16.19
CA ARG A 137 8.51 31.66 -15.31
C ARG A 137 7.25 32.50 -15.13
N TRP A 138 6.59 32.86 -16.22
CA TRP A 138 5.45 33.75 -16.22
C TRP A 138 4.16 33.08 -15.74
N ALA A 139 3.99 31.79 -16.01
CA ALA A 139 2.84 31.03 -15.53
C ALA A 139 2.75 31.07 -14.01
N ARG A 140 3.86 31.09 -13.26
CA ARG A 140 3.81 31.17 -11.78
C ARG A 140 3.01 32.38 -11.30
N PHE A 141 3.25 33.56 -11.87
CA PHE A 141 2.50 34.76 -11.49
C PHE A 141 1.00 34.62 -11.81
N TRP A 142 0.66 34.00 -12.94
CA TRP A 142 -0.73 33.75 -13.29
C TRP A 142 -1.38 32.71 -12.38
N LEU A 143 -0.65 31.65 -12.02
CA LEU A 143 -1.15 30.57 -11.18
C LEU A 143 -1.43 31.05 -9.76
N ASP A 144 -0.63 31.98 -9.24
CA ASP A 144 -0.92 32.66 -7.98
C ASP A 144 -2.26 33.43 -8.05
N LEU A 145 -2.50 34.15 -9.14
CA LEU A 145 -3.76 34.87 -9.37
C LEU A 145 -4.95 33.92 -9.53
N ALA A 146 -4.76 32.81 -10.24
CA ALA A 146 -5.76 31.77 -10.43
C ALA A 146 -6.02 30.93 -9.16
N ARG A 147 -5.30 31.18 -8.06
CA ARG A 147 -5.34 30.40 -6.81
C ARG A 147 -5.02 28.93 -7.02
N TYR A 148 -4.13 28.63 -7.96
CA TYR A 148 -3.75 27.27 -8.29
C TYR A 148 -3.09 26.56 -7.11
N ALA A 149 -3.58 25.36 -6.81
CA ALA A 149 -2.92 24.39 -5.95
C ALA A 149 -3.13 22.99 -6.51
N ASP A 150 -2.28 22.04 -6.11
CA ASP A 150 -2.48 20.62 -6.40
C ASP A 150 -3.52 19.98 -5.45
N THR A 151 -4.10 20.76 -4.55
CA THR A 151 -5.16 20.39 -3.59
C THR A 151 -6.28 21.45 -3.57
N ALA A 152 -7.39 21.19 -2.89
CA ALA A 152 -8.54 22.09 -2.85
C ALA A 152 -8.40 23.30 -1.90
N GLY A 153 -7.46 23.28 -0.96
CA GLY A 153 -7.14 24.40 -0.07
C GLY A 153 -8.20 24.76 0.98
N TYR A 154 -9.17 23.89 1.27
CA TYR A 154 -10.26 24.11 2.25
C TYR A 154 -10.42 22.95 3.24
N GLU A 155 -11.43 22.94 4.12
CA GLU A 155 -11.58 22.02 5.28
C GLU A 155 -11.14 20.55 5.09
N GLY A 156 -11.42 19.94 3.94
CA GLY A 156 -11.03 18.55 3.64
C GLY A 156 -9.76 18.38 2.80
N ASP A 157 -9.23 19.48 2.25
CA ASP A 157 -8.06 19.63 1.39
C ASP A 157 -7.71 18.42 0.50
N PRO A 158 -8.66 17.87 -0.28
CA PRO A 158 -8.35 16.73 -1.15
C PRO A 158 -7.38 17.12 -2.26
N ASP A 159 -6.61 16.13 -2.71
CA ASP A 159 -5.79 16.22 -3.92
C ASP A 159 -6.66 16.51 -5.15
N LEU A 160 -6.16 17.37 -6.04
CA LEU A 160 -6.68 17.63 -7.37
C LEU A 160 -5.75 16.93 -8.40
N PRO A 161 -5.90 15.61 -8.63
CA PRO A 161 -4.91 14.80 -9.39
C PRO A 161 -4.75 15.21 -10.86
N HIS A 162 -5.59 16.11 -11.36
CA HIS A 162 -5.58 16.60 -12.72
C HIS A 162 -5.41 18.12 -12.83
N ALA A 163 -5.25 18.85 -11.72
CA ALA A 163 -5.05 20.29 -11.71
C ALA A 163 -3.83 20.71 -12.54
N TRP A 164 -2.76 19.90 -12.55
CA TRP A 164 -1.57 20.11 -13.35
C TRP A 164 -1.83 20.39 -14.84
N ARG A 165 -2.95 19.90 -15.40
CA ARG A 165 -3.36 20.19 -16.78
C ARG A 165 -3.62 21.69 -17.00
N TYR A 166 -4.19 22.38 -16.01
CA TYR A 166 -4.41 23.83 -16.07
C TYR A 166 -3.09 24.61 -16.00
N ARG A 167 -2.18 24.23 -15.09
CA ARG A 167 -0.81 24.79 -15.04
C ARG A 167 -0.15 24.71 -16.41
N ASP A 168 -0.21 23.53 -16.99
CA ASP A 168 0.31 23.20 -18.30
C ASP A 168 -0.34 24.01 -19.44
N TYR A 169 -1.66 24.22 -19.37
CA TYR A 169 -2.38 25.12 -20.28
C TYR A 169 -1.90 26.57 -20.20
N VAL A 170 -1.66 27.10 -18.99
CA VAL A 170 -1.16 28.47 -18.80
C VAL A 170 0.25 28.62 -19.38
N ILE A 171 1.14 27.66 -19.09
CA ILE A 171 2.50 27.62 -19.65
C ILE A 171 2.44 27.59 -21.19
N ASP A 172 1.64 26.69 -21.75
CA ASP A 172 1.49 26.56 -23.20
C ASP A 172 0.87 27.80 -23.85
N SER A 173 -0.03 28.49 -23.14
CA SER A 173 -0.68 29.72 -23.64
C SER A 173 0.31 30.88 -23.72
N LEU A 174 1.17 31.03 -22.70
CA LEU A 174 2.23 32.04 -22.70
C LEU A 174 3.29 31.75 -23.76
N ASN A 175 3.78 30.50 -23.85
CA ASN A 175 4.81 30.12 -24.82
C ASN A 175 4.34 30.22 -26.29
N ARG A 176 3.03 30.15 -26.54
CA ARG A 176 2.44 30.33 -27.88
C ARG A 176 2.02 31.77 -28.18
N ASP A 177 2.27 32.70 -27.26
CA ASP A 177 1.82 34.09 -27.35
C ASP A 177 0.31 34.18 -27.63
N LYS A 178 -0.48 33.42 -26.84
CA LYS A 178 -1.94 33.37 -27.01
C LYS A 178 -2.52 34.77 -26.80
N PRO A 179 -3.39 35.28 -27.71
CA PRO A 179 -4.07 36.55 -27.51
C PRO A 179 -4.78 36.59 -26.16
N TYR A 180 -4.57 37.67 -25.40
CA TYR A 180 -5.07 37.79 -24.04
C TYR A 180 -6.61 37.69 -23.98
N ASP A 181 -7.32 38.25 -24.95
CA ASP A 181 -8.78 38.17 -25.02
C ASP A 181 -9.28 36.73 -25.20
N LEU A 182 -8.57 35.93 -26.01
CA LEU A 182 -8.86 34.51 -26.18
C LEU A 182 -8.55 33.73 -24.89
N PHE A 183 -7.40 34.01 -24.26
CA PHE A 183 -7.01 33.39 -22.99
C PHE A 183 -8.03 33.66 -21.87
N VAL A 184 -8.58 34.87 -21.79
CA VAL A 184 -9.66 35.22 -20.85
C VAL A 184 -10.94 34.46 -21.18
N LYS A 185 -11.39 34.48 -22.44
CA LYS A 185 -12.62 33.81 -22.88
C LYS A 185 -12.59 32.31 -22.64
N GLU A 186 -11.47 31.64 -22.92
CA GLU A 186 -11.33 30.20 -22.71
C GLU A 186 -11.46 29.80 -21.23
N GLN A 187 -11.02 30.65 -20.30
CA GLN A 187 -11.08 30.39 -18.86
C GLN A 187 -12.44 30.67 -18.25
N LEU A 188 -13.17 31.68 -18.75
CA LEU A 188 -14.48 32.07 -18.23
C LEU A 188 -15.66 31.37 -18.93
N ALA A 189 -15.49 31.00 -20.20
CA ALA A 189 -16.57 30.59 -21.08
C ALA A 189 -16.05 29.67 -22.22
N GLY A 190 -15.21 28.70 -21.87
CA GLY A 190 -14.57 27.78 -22.83
C GLY A 190 -15.56 26.87 -23.58
N ASP A 191 -16.74 26.67 -23.02
CA ASP A 191 -17.90 25.97 -23.55
C ASP A 191 -18.79 26.83 -24.47
N GLU A 192 -18.78 28.15 -24.33
CA GLU A 192 -19.64 29.10 -25.06
C GLU A 192 -19.07 29.54 -26.43
N PHE A 193 -18.16 28.75 -27.02
CA PHE A 193 -17.53 29.09 -28.31
C PHE A 193 -18.33 28.63 -29.54
N ALA A 194 -19.42 27.89 -29.35
CA ALA A 194 -20.28 27.39 -30.41
C ALA A 194 -21.69 27.97 -30.25
N GLU A 195 -22.29 28.41 -31.35
CA GLU A 195 -23.69 28.83 -31.35
C GLU A 195 -24.59 27.60 -31.17
N VAL A 196 -25.31 27.56 -30.06
CA VAL A 196 -26.28 26.51 -29.77
C VAL A 196 -27.62 26.90 -30.39
N LEU A 197 -27.89 26.44 -31.61
CA LEU A 197 -29.09 26.80 -32.37
C LEU A 197 -30.23 25.76 -32.28
N GLY A 198 -30.23 24.84 -31.29
CA GLY A 198 -31.29 23.84 -31.19
C GLY A 198 -31.34 23.04 -29.87
N ALA A 199 -32.44 22.30 -29.68
CA ALA A 199 -32.65 21.40 -28.55
C ALA A 199 -31.94 20.05 -28.80
N GLY A 200 -30.65 19.99 -28.50
CA GLY A 200 -29.83 18.78 -28.58
C GLY A 200 -28.76 18.75 -27.49
N GLU A 201 -28.05 17.63 -27.35
CA GLU A 201 -26.89 17.55 -26.46
C GLU A 201 -25.81 18.53 -26.91
N LEU A 202 -25.28 19.32 -25.97
CA LEU A 202 -24.20 20.24 -26.23
C LEU A 202 -22.92 19.43 -26.54
N PRO A 203 -22.22 19.71 -27.66
CA PRO A 203 -20.94 19.07 -27.90
C PRO A 203 -19.97 19.51 -26.82
N LEU A 204 -19.17 18.57 -26.30
CA LEU A 204 -18.07 18.93 -25.40
C LEU A 204 -17.14 19.93 -26.10
N PRO A 205 -16.71 21.01 -25.42
CA PRO A 205 -15.82 21.96 -26.03
C PRO A 205 -14.47 21.31 -26.35
N LYS A 206 -13.67 22.00 -27.17
CA LYS A 206 -12.30 21.54 -27.47
C LYS A 206 -11.56 21.24 -26.17
N PRO A 207 -10.76 20.16 -26.09
CA PRO A 207 -10.18 19.73 -24.81
C PRO A 207 -9.33 20.80 -24.12
N GLU A 208 -8.61 21.61 -24.90
CA GLU A 208 -7.85 22.77 -24.38
C GLU A 208 -8.73 23.75 -23.60
N ARG A 209 -9.98 23.97 -24.05
CA ARG A 209 -10.94 24.89 -23.41
C ARG A 209 -11.59 24.27 -22.18
N VAL A 210 -11.83 22.95 -22.19
CA VAL A 210 -12.22 22.21 -20.97
C VAL A 210 -11.17 22.41 -19.89
N VAL A 211 -9.89 22.27 -20.25
CA VAL A 211 -8.77 22.47 -19.32
C VAL A 211 -8.71 23.93 -18.85
N ALA A 212 -8.88 24.90 -19.75
CA ALA A 212 -8.86 26.32 -19.41
C ALA A 212 -9.91 26.71 -18.35
N MET A 213 -11.13 26.19 -18.46
CA MET A 213 -12.23 26.46 -17.51
C MET A 213 -11.97 25.95 -16.09
N THR A 214 -10.91 25.16 -15.87
CA THR A 214 -10.45 24.78 -14.52
C THR A 214 -10.22 26.01 -13.65
N PHE A 215 -9.91 27.19 -14.21
CA PHE A 215 -9.84 28.46 -13.49
C PHE A 215 -11.03 28.69 -12.53
N LEU A 216 -12.26 28.36 -12.97
CA LEU A 216 -13.49 28.52 -12.17
C LEU A 216 -13.61 27.50 -11.01
N ARG A 217 -12.67 26.56 -10.88
CA ARG A 217 -12.65 25.51 -9.85
C ARG A 217 -11.42 25.56 -8.94
N LEU A 218 -10.50 26.51 -9.12
CA LEU A 218 -9.25 26.58 -8.35
C LEU A 218 -9.35 27.38 -7.05
N ALA A 219 -10.38 28.21 -6.90
CA ALA A 219 -10.58 28.92 -5.63
C ALA A 219 -10.82 27.93 -4.47
N PRO A 220 -10.41 28.25 -3.23
CA PRO A 220 -10.69 27.39 -2.09
C PRO A 220 -12.19 27.30 -1.80
N PHE A 221 -12.80 26.14 -1.97
CA PHE A 221 -14.18 25.86 -1.56
C PHE A 221 -14.37 24.36 -1.25
N THR A 222 -15.39 24.02 -0.47
CA THR A 222 -15.84 22.63 -0.33
C THR A 222 -16.84 22.26 -1.40
N GLU A 223 -16.85 21.01 -1.87
CA GLU A 223 -17.88 20.52 -2.80
C GLU A 223 -19.29 20.89 -2.29
N PRO A 224 -20.17 21.45 -3.15
CA PRO A 224 -21.50 21.83 -2.72
C PRO A 224 -22.32 20.64 -2.21
N ARG A 225 -22.66 20.63 -0.92
CA ARG A 225 -23.54 19.63 -0.26
C ARG A 225 -24.97 20.15 -0.04
N GLY A 226 -25.26 21.34 -0.56
CA GLY A 226 -26.53 22.05 -0.42
C GLY A 226 -26.38 23.52 -0.83
N ASP A 227 -27.46 24.28 -0.71
CA ASP A 227 -27.55 25.67 -1.20
C ASP A 227 -26.48 26.59 -0.58
N GLU A 228 -26.17 26.43 0.70
CA GLU A 228 -25.17 27.24 1.41
C GLU A 228 -23.78 27.11 0.77
N THR A 229 -23.24 25.90 0.73
CA THR A 229 -21.94 25.60 0.11
C THR A 229 -21.91 25.92 -1.39
N ARG A 230 -23.05 25.82 -2.11
CA ARG A 230 -23.17 26.29 -3.50
C ARG A 230 -23.03 27.81 -3.56
N HIS A 231 -23.65 28.55 -2.66
CA HIS A 231 -23.52 29.99 -2.59
C HIS A 231 -22.11 30.45 -2.25
N GLU A 232 -21.37 29.72 -1.41
CA GLU A 232 -19.97 29.99 -1.11
C GLU A 232 -19.10 29.82 -2.34
N MET A 233 -19.16 28.66 -3.01
CA MET A 233 -18.43 28.40 -4.26
C MET A 233 -18.67 29.50 -5.30
N LEU A 234 -19.94 29.85 -5.57
CA LEU A 234 -20.27 30.90 -6.54
C LEU A 234 -19.76 32.28 -6.11
N SER A 235 -19.70 32.55 -4.80
CA SER A 235 -19.13 33.79 -4.27
C SER A 235 -17.61 33.83 -4.47
N GLU A 236 -16.91 32.72 -4.26
CA GLU A 236 -15.47 32.61 -4.48
C GLU A 236 -15.10 32.76 -5.96
N ILE A 237 -15.87 32.17 -6.87
CA ILE A 237 -15.73 32.38 -8.32
C ILE A 237 -15.89 33.88 -8.65
N THR A 238 -16.97 34.49 -8.16
CA THR A 238 -17.26 35.91 -8.43
C THR A 238 -16.15 36.83 -7.91
N ALA A 239 -15.68 36.58 -6.69
CA ALA A 239 -14.59 37.35 -6.08
C ALA A 239 -13.26 37.17 -6.84
N THR A 240 -12.94 35.94 -7.24
CA THR A 240 -11.71 35.62 -7.98
C THR A 240 -11.73 36.25 -9.37
N VAL A 241 -12.84 36.12 -10.12
CA VAL A 241 -13.00 36.75 -11.44
C VAL A 241 -12.87 38.27 -11.35
N GLY A 242 -13.55 38.89 -10.37
CA GLY A 242 -13.47 40.33 -10.14
C GLY A 242 -12.04 40.79 -9.84
N SER A 243 -11.34 40.08 -8.96
CA SER A 243 -9.97 40.44 -8.59
C SER A 243 -8.97 40.23 -9.73
N VAL A 244 -9.07 39.12 -10.47
CA VAL A 244 -8.08 38.74 -11.48
C VAL A 244 -8.28 39.51 -12.78
N PHE A 245 -9.51 39.60 -13.30
CA PHE A 245 -9.75 40.16 -14.62
C PHE A 245 -10.15 41.64 -14.60
N LEU A 246 -10.80 42.11 -13.53
CA LEU A 246 -11.19 43.52 -13.41
C LEU A 246 -10.21 44.32 -12.55
N GLY A 247 -9.36 43.66 -11.75
CA GLY A 247 -8.50 44.33 -10.78
C GLY A 247 -9.29 44.99 -9.65
N LEU A 248 -10.52 44.52 -9.38
CA LEU A 248 -11.45 45.10 -8.40
C LEU A 248 -11.76 44.10 -7.28
N THR A 249 -11.87 44.58 -6.05
CA THR A 249 -12.25 43.78 -4.88
C THR A 249 -13.76 43.58 -4.78
N VAL A 250 -14.39 43.13 -5.88
CA VAL A 250 -15.84 42.90 -5.98
C VAL A 250 -16.37 42.01 -4.86
N GLY A 251 -15.56 41.06 -4.36
CA GLY A 251 -15.91 40.19 -3.23
C GLY A 251 -16.27 40.91 -1.94
N CYS A 252 -15.75 42.12 -1.69
CA CYS A 252 -16.15 42.92 -0.53
C CYS A 252 -17.62 43.34 -0.58
N ALA A 253 -18.20 43.44 -1.79
CA ALA A 253 -19.61 43.78 -1.99
C ALA A 253 -20.58 42.63 -1.65
N LYS A 254 -20.09 41.46 -1.20
CA LYS A 254 -20.93 40.30 -0.84
C LYS A 254 -21.91 40.59 0.29
N CYS A 255 -21.46 41.37 1.30
CA CYS A 255 -22.19 41.57 2.56
C CYS A 255 -22.65 43.02 2.77
N HIS A 256 -22.02 43.98 2.11
CA HIS A 256 -22.33 45.41 2.19
C HIS A 256 -21.86 46.09 0.90
N ASP A 257 -22.36 47.27 0.58
CA ASP A 257 -21.88 48.02 -0.59
C ASP A 257 -20.37 48.28 -0.46
N HIS A 258 -19.62 48.17 -1.56
CA HIS A 258 -18.17 48.23 -1.52
C HIS A 258 -17.68 49.53 -0.87
N LYS A 259 -16.70 49.42 0.04
CA LYS A 259 -16.28 50.52 0.94
C LYS A 259 -15.75 51.76 0.18
N HIS A 260 -15.09 51.53 -0.95
CA HIS A 260 -14.35 52.57 -1.68
C HIS A 260 -14.78 52.71 -3.14
N ASP A 261 -15.45 51.72 -3.71
CA ASP A 261 -15.81 51.68 -5.13
C ASP A 261 -17.32 51.71 -5.25
N PRO A 262 -17.90 52.27 -6.33
CA PRO A 262 -19.34 52.35 -6.55
C PRO A 262 -19.90 50.99 -6.99
N ILE A 263 -19.73 49.96 -6.17
CA ILE A 263 -20.20 48.59 -6.42
C ILE A 263 -21.22 48.26 -5.32
N PRO A 264 -22.53 48.40 -5.62
CA PRO A 264 -23.59 47.97 -4.73
C PRO A 264 -23.55 46.47 -4.47
N THR A 265 -24.08 46.07 -3.32
CA THR A 265 -24.30 44.67 -2.96
C THR A 265 -25.09 43.95 -4.05
N GLU A 266 -26.08 44.62 -4.64
CA GLU A 266 -26.89 44.06 -5.73
C GLU A 266 -26.05 43.65 -6.96
N ASP A 267 -25.04 44.45 -7.32
CA ASP A 267 -24.20 44.15 -8.49
C ASP A 267 -23.26 42.96 -8.24
N PHE A 268 -22.84 42.72 -6.99
CA PHE A 268 -22.17 41.46 -6.63
C PHE A 268 -23.06 40.25 -6.93
N TYR A 269 -24.33 40.28 -6.51
CA TYR A 269 -25.25 39.17 -6.75
C TYR A 269 -25.66 39.05 -8.22
N ARG A 270 -25.75 40.15 -8.98
CA ARG A 270 -25.94 40.12 -10.44
C ARG A 270 -24.74 39.49 -11.15
N MET A 271 -23.51 39.81 -10.75
CA MET A 271 -22.32 39.18 -11.30
C MET A 271 -22.27 37.69 -10.94
N LYS A 272 -22.58 37.34 -9.69
CA LYS A 272 -22.70 35.94 -9.23
C LYS A 272 -23.72 35.13 -10.03
N ALA A 273 -24.81 35.76 -10.48
CA ALA A 273 -25.85 35.09 -11.27
C ALA A 273 -25.33 34.53 -12.61
N PHE A 274 -24.32 35.14 -13.23
CA PHE A 274 -23.69 34.59 -14.45
C PHE A 274 -23.06 33.21 -14.21
N PHE A 275 -22.55 32.97 -13.01
CA PHE A 275 -21.92 31.69 -12.67
C PHE A 275 -22.93 30.69 -12.09
N ALA A 276 -24.21 31.05 -11.93
CA ALA A 276 -25.21 30.17 -11.33
C ALA A 276 -25.44 28.88 -12.14
N THR A 277 -25.08 28.86 -13.42
CA THR A 277 -25.13 27.68 -14.30
C THR A 277 -23.89 26.79 -14.21
N VAL A 278 -22.83 27.22 -13.51
CA VAL A 278 -21.65 26.38 -13.27
C VAL A 278 -22.08 25.13 -12.49
N ALA A 279 -21.89 23.98 -13.12
CA ALA A 279 -22.19 22.67 -12.57
C ALA A 279 -20.89 21.92 -12.30
N ILE A 280 -20.74 21.43 -11.07
CA ILE A 280 -19.69 20.49 -10.71
C ILE A 280 -20.33 19.09 -10.78
N PRO A 281 -19.90 18.22 -11.71
CA PRO A 281 -20.45 16.87 -11.79
C PRO A 281 -20.11 16.10 -10.50
N PRO A 282 -20.97 15.20 -10.01
CA PRO A 282 -20.64 14.39 -8.84
C PRO A 282 -19.38 13.54 -9.08
N PRO A 283 -18.62 13.17 -8.03
CA PRO A 283 -17.48 12.28 -8.15
C PRO A 283 -17.91 10.89 -8.66
N LEU A 284 -17.00 10.17 -9.35
CA LEU A 284 -17.30 8.80 -9.77
C LEU A 284 -17.19 7.85 -8.57
N ARG A 285 -17.87 6.70 -8.67
CA ARG A 285 -17.83 5.67 -7.64
C ARG A 285 -16.40 5.13 -7.50
N GLY A 286 -15.78 5.38 -6.34
CA GLY A 286 -14.40 4.97 -6.05
C GLY A 286 -13.40 6.13 -6.05
N ASP A 287 -13.80 7.32 -6.51
CA ASP A 287 -13.00 8.53 -6.36
C ASP A 287 -13.05 8.97 -4.90
N GLY A 288 -11.98 8.68 -4.16
CA GLY A 288 -11.82 9.17 -2.79
C GLY A 288 -11.76 10.70 -2.79
N PHE A 289 -12.83 11.33 -2.29
CA PHE A 289 -12.89 12.76 -1.94
C PHE A 289 -12.57 13.78 -3.05
N GLN A 290 -12.83 13.49 -4.32
CA GLN A 290 -12.68 14.53 -5.35
C GLN A 290 -13.84 15.53 -5.30
N ILE A 291 -13.53 16.83 -5.28
CA ILE A 291 -14.49 17.90 -5.60
C ILE A 291 -14.90 17.65 -7.04
N GLY A 292 -16.01 16.95 -7.26
CA GLY A 292 -16.60 16.60 -8.55
C GLY A 292 -15.71 15.95 -9.61
N GLY A 293 -16.25 14.96 -10.33
CA GLY A 293 -15.49 14.21 -11.32
C GLY A 293 -14.78 15.08 -12.37
N ALA A 294 -13.68 14.57 -12.92
CA ALA A 294 -13.03 15.21 -14.06
C ALA A 294 -13.98 15.22 -15.26
N LEU A 295 -14.09 16.36 -15.94
CA LEU A 295 -14.69 16.37 -17.27
C LEU A 295 -13.76 15.58 -18.20
N PRO A 296 -14.27 14.64 -19.00
CA PRO A 296 -13.44 13.89 -19.93
C PRO A 296 -12.90 14.86 -20.99
N ALA A 297 -11.61 15.18 -20.87
CA ALA A 297 -10.86 15.91 -21.88
C ALA A 297 -9.85 14.97 -22.52
N THR A 298 -9.90 14.84 -23.85
CA THR A 298 -8.83 14.17 -24.59
C THR A 298 -7.56 15.03 -24.56
N PHE A 299 -6.43 14.46 -24.98
CA PHE A 299 -5.18 15.20 -25.07
C PHE A 299 -5.29 16.34 -26.10
N TYR A 300 -4.91 17.56 -25.69
CA TYR A 300 -4.92 18.72 -26.59
C TYR A 300 -3.54 19.02 -27.19
N ARG A 301 -2.46 18.55 -26.56
CA ARG A 301 -1.11 18.78 -27.08
C ARG A 301 -0.80 17.84 -28.23
N LYS A 302 -0.13 18.38 -29.25
CA LYS A 302 0.31 17.59 -30.40
C LYS A 302 1.27 16.49 -29.95
N GLY A 303 0.93 15.23 -30.25
CA GLY A 303 1.77 14.06 -29.93
C GLY A 303 1.59 13.48 -28.53
N GLU A 304 0.88 14.15 -27.63
CA GLU A 304 0.69 13.71 -26.23
C GLU A 304 -0.09 12.39 -26.16
N ALA A 305 -1.10 12.19 -27.01
CA ALA A 305 -1.84 10.93 -27.09
C ALA A 305 -0.94 9.74 -27.50
N ALA A 306 -0.03 9.96 -28.45
CA ALA A 306 0.90 8.93 -28.90
C ALA A 306 1.94 8.61 -27.80
N TRP A 307 2.47 9.65 -27.15
CA TRP A 307 3.37 9.51 -26.01
C TRP A 307 2.71 8.74 -24.85
N ALA A 308 1.48 9.11 -24.47
CA ALA A 308 0.76 8.44 -23.40
C ALA A 308 0.49 6.97 -23.71
N LYS A 309 0.10 6.66 -24.96
CA LYS A 309 -0.11 5.28 -25.42
C LYS A 309 1.19 4.46 -25.38
N GLN A 310 2.29 5.03 -25.84
CA GLN A 310 3.60 4.38 -25.82
C GLN A 310 4.09 4.13 -24.38
N THR A 311 3.93 5.13 -23.51
CA THR A 311 4.30 5.04 -22.08
C THR A 311 3.47 3.98 -21.38
N LEU A 312 2.15 3.97 -21.58
CA LEU A 312 1.27 2.95 -21.01
C LEU A 312 1.66 1.55 -21.48
N ALA A 313 1.95 1.37 -22.77
CA ALA A 313 2.39 0.06 -23.30
C ALA A 313 3.72 -0.39 -22.68
N ALA A 314 4.66 0.52 -22.46
CA ALA A 314 5.92 0.23 -21.79
C ALA A 314 5.71 -0.18 -20.32
N LEU A 315 4.91 0.57 -19.57
CA LEU A 315 4.58 0.27 -18.17
C LEU A 315 3.81 -1.04 -18.02
N GLN A 316 2.89 -1.35 -18.95
CA GLN A 316 2.19 -2.63 -18.97
C GLN A 316 3.14 -3.80 -19.21
N LYS A 317 4.12 -3.63 -20.12
CA LYS A 317 5.15 -4.64 -20.36
C LYS A 317 6.01 -4.86 -19.11
N GLU A 318 6.46 -3.79 -18.46
CA GLU A 318 7.23 -3.86 -17.21
C GLU A 318 6.43 -4.55 -16.10
N THR A 319 5.17 -4.16 -15.92
CA THR A 319 4.25 -4.80 -14.96
C THR A 319 4.11 -6.30 -15.23
N GLN A 320 4.01 -6.70 -16.50
CA GLN A 320 3.90 -8.10 -16.86
C GLN A 320 5.19 -8.87 -16.54
N THR A 321 6.36 -8.28 -16.80
CA THR A 321 7.65 -8.84 -16.41
C THR A 321 7.75 -9.02 -14.90
N VAL A 322 7.43 -7.99 -14.11
CA VAL A 322 7.44 -8.04 -12.63
C VAL A 322 6.49 -9.12 -12.11
N LYS A 323 5.28 -9.24 -12.67
CA LYS A 323 4.33 -10.31 -12.30
C LYS A 323 4.88 -11.70 -12.57
N THR A 324 5.54 -11.90 -13.71
CA THR A 324 6.17 -13.18 -14.04
C THR A 324 7.31 -13.50 -13.07
N GLU A 325 8.16 -12.53 -12.75
CA GLU A 325 9.25 -12.70 -11.77
C GLU A 325 8.71 -13.00 -10.37
N LEU A 326 7.67 -12.28 -9.92
CA LEU A 326 7.02 -12.52 -8.63
C LEU A 326 6.45 -13.94 -8.56
N ALA A 327 5.77 -14.40 -9.61
CA ALA A 327 5.21 -15.73 -9.69
C ALA A 327 6.29 -16.82 -9.63
N GLN A 328 7.40 -16.62 -10.35
CA GLN A 328 8.54 -17.53 -10.32
C GLN A 328 9.17 -17.61 -8.92
N LEU A 329 9.50 -16.45 -8.33
CA LEU A 329 10.09 -16.37 -6.99
C LEU A 329 9.16 -17.00 -5.93
N THR A 330 7.86 -16.72 -6.01
CA THR A 330 6.85 -17.30 -5.11
C THR A 330 6.79 -18.81 -5.23
N SER A 331 6.87 -19.35 -6.46
CA SER A 331 6.88 -20.80 -6.71
C SER A 331 8.14 -21.47 -6.16
N GLU A 332 9.31 -20.89 -6.40
CA GLU A 332 10.61 -21.39 -5.91
C GLU A 332 10.66 -21.41 -4.37
N LEU A 333 10.26 -20.31 -3.74
CA LEU A 333 10.19 -20.22 -2.28
C LEU A 333 9.14 -21.17 -1.70
N GLY A 334 7.96 -21.26 -2.31
CA GLY A 334 6.90 -22.17 -1.88
C GLY A 334 7.33 -23.64 -1.85
N LYS A 335 8.10 -24.09 -2.85
CA LYS A 335 8.66 -25.47 -2.88
C LYS A 335 9.67 -25.70 -1.75
N ARG A 336 10.49 -24.69 -1.44
CA ARG A 336 11.52 -24.77 -0.40
C ARG A 336 10.93 -24.74 1.02
N ILE A 337 9.79 -24.07 1.20
CA ILE A 337 9.16 -23.80 2.49
C ILE A 337 7.96 -24.75 2.76
N ALA A 338 7.72 -25.78 1.93
CA ALA A 338 6.61 -26.73 2.11
C ALA A 338 6.54 -27.20 3.57
N PRO A 339 5.37 -27.08 4.24
CA PRO A 339 5.30 -27.16 5.69
C PRO A 339 5.75 -28.56 6.14
N PRO A 340 6.76 -28.67 7.03
CA PRO A 340 7.23 -29.97 7.47
C PRO A 340 6.08 -30.68 8.19
N ALA A 341 5.70 -31.87 7.71
CA ALA A 341 4.81 -32.73 8.44
C ALA A 341 5.55 -33.31 9.64
N GLY A 342 5.03 -33.00 10.82
CA GLY A 342 5.55 -33.50 12.09
C GLY A 342 4.96 -34.85 12.45
N PHE A 343 5.67 -35.61 13.30
CA PHE A 343 5.11 -36.79 13.96
C PHE A 343 4.44 -36.38 15.28
N ALA A 344 3.22 -36.84 15.47
CA ALA A 344 2.32 -36.44 16.52
C ALA A 344 1.78 -37.64 17.29
N LEU A 345 1.40 -37.37 18.53
CA LEU A 345 0.45 -38.19 19.28
C LEU A 345 -0.86 -37.41 19.45
N GLN A 346 -1.96 -38.09 19.19
CA GLN A 346 -3.29 -37.59 19.48
C GLN A 346 -4.00 -38.56 20.43
N SER A 347 -4.60 -37.99 21.47
CA SER A 347 -5.59 -38.69 22.28
C SER A 347 -6.90 -37.93 22.28
N MET A 348 -8.00 -38.68 22.26
CA MET A 348 -9.35 -38.12 22.25
C MET A 348 -10.24 -38.96 23.14
N GLY A 349 -10.89 -38.31 24.12
CA GLY A 349 -11.74 -38.96 25.12
C GLY A 349 -11.03 -39.21 26.45
N GLY A 350 -11.59 -40.07 27.29
CA GLY A 350 -11.11 -40.33 28.65
C GLY A 350 -11.22 -39.13 29.58
N SER A 351 -10.54 -39.20 30.72
CA SER A 351 -10.49 -38.11 31.72
C SER A 351 -9.66 -36.89 31.26
N LEU A 352 -8.82 -37.07 30.24
CA LEU A 352 -7.86 -36.06 29.75
C LEU A 352 -8.39 -35.23 28.57
N GLY A 353 -9.50 -35.62 27.95
CA GLY A 353 -10.11 -34.91 26.83
C GLY A 353 -9.31 -35.01 25.52
N ASN A 354 -9.19 -33.90 24.78
CA ASN A 354 -8.46 -33.85 23.52
C ASN A 354 -7.05 -33.31 23.74
N ASN A 355 -6.04 -34.12 23.44
CA ASN A 355 -4.63 -33.76 23.52
C ASN A 355 -3.94 -34.14 22.20
N TYR A 356 -3.42 -33.15 21.49
CA TYR A 356 -2.77 -33.32 20.21
C TYR A 356 -1.42 -32.62 20.25
N TYR A 357 -0.33 -33.38 20.26
CA TYR A 357 1.02 -32.86 20.51
C TYR A 357 2.05 -33.50 19.59
N PHE A 358 3.02 -32.73 19.08
CA PHE A 358 3.91 -33.23 18.03
C PHE A 358 5.28 -32.58 17.98
N ASP A 359 6.24 -33.31 17.40
CA ASP A 359 7.53 -32.81 16.94
C ASP A 359 7.38 -32.26 15.51
N SER A 360 7.98 -31.11 15.23
CA SER A 360 7.89 -30.44 13.92
C SER A 360 8.96 -30.88 12.92
N ALA A 361 9.80 -31.86 13.29
CA ALA A 361 10.75 -32.48 12.37
C ALA A 361 10.03 -33.07 11.14
N PRO A 362 10.52 -32.80 9.91
CA PRO A 362 9.88 -33.29 8.69
C PRO A 362 9.99 -34.81 8.56
N VAL A 363 8.85 -35.49 8.42
CA VAL A 363 8.80 -36.97 8.26
C VAL A 363 7.99 -37.46 7.06
N SER A 364 7.51 -36.56 6.19
CA SER A 364 6.62 -36.89 5.06
C SER A 364 7.28 -36.82 3.67
N ASP A 365 8.58 -37.11 3.59
CA ASP A 365 9.37 -37.01 2.34
C ASP A 365 9.48 -38.35 1.58
N GLY A 366 8.81 -39.41 2.07
CA GLY A 366 8.88 -40.77 1.54
C GLY A 366 10.13 -41.57 1.95
N ASN A 367 11.10 -40.96 2.62
CA ASN A 367 12.27 -41.63 3.16
C ASN A 367 11.95 -42.34 4.48
N ARG A 368 12.92 -43.14 4.97
CA ARG A 368 12.82 -43.78 6.28
C ARG A 368 13.08 -42.77 7.39
N HIS A 369 12.16 -42.70 8.32
CA HIS A 369 12.28 -42.01 9.59
C HIS A 369 12.18 -42.98 10.76
N THR A 370 12.73 -42.57 11.89
CA THR A 370 12.54 -43.23 13.19
C THR A 370 12.06 -42.21 14.19
N VAL A 371 10.94 -42.50 14.87
CA VAL A 371 10.45 -41.66 15.96
C VAL A 371 10.35 -42.49 17.24
N LEU A 372 10.88 -41.94 18.33
CA LEU A 372 10.66 -42.40 19.69
C LEU A 372 9.77 -41.40 20.39
N VAL A 373 8.70 -41.87 21.02
CA VAL A 373 7.89 -41.06 21.93
C VAL A 373 7.87 -41.70 23.30
N SER A 374 8.51 -41.06 24.26
CA SER A 374 8.62 -41.54 25.63
C SER A 374 7.70 -40.76 26.57
N SER A 375 7.15 -41.44 27.56
CA SER A 375 6.43 -40.85 28.68
C SER A 375 6.98 -41.37 30.00
N ASN A 376 7.06 -40.48 30.99
CA ASN A 376 7.27 -40.79 32.39
C ASN A 376 5.97 -40.71 33.23
N GLY A 377 4.81 -40.77 32.57
CA GLY A 377 3.48 -40.64 33.18
C GLY A 377 2.95 -39.19 33.24
N SER A 378 3.69 -38.19 32.75
CA SER A 378 3.26 -36.79 32.83
C SER A 378 3.50 -35.94 31.58
N ARG A 379 4.52 -36.24 30.77
CA ARG A 379 4.82 -35.50 29.53
C ARG A 379 5.34 -36.45 28.45
N TRP A 380 4.89 -36.24 27.22
CA TRP A 380 5.48 -36.90 26.05
C TRP A 380 6.75 -36.17 25.61
N HIS A 381 7.81 -36.93 25.38
CA HIS A 381 9.09 -36.49 24.83
C HIS A 381 9.32 -37.17 23.49
N PHE A 382 9.66 -36.37 22.49
CA PHE A 382 9.84 -36.84 21.12
C PHE A 382 11.32 -36.83 20.74
N GLU A 383 11.71 -37.85 20.00
CA GLU A 383 13.01 -37.94 19.35
C GLU A 383 12.80 -38.44 17.91
N THR A 384 13.21 -37.63 16.93
CA THR A 384 13.05 -37.95 15.51
C THR A 384 14.43 -38.07 14.88
N ASP A 385 14.71 -39.21 14.25
CA ASP A 385 16.00 -39.52 13.60
C ASP A 385 17.22 -39.22 14.50
N GLU A 386 17.19 -39.79 15.71
CA GLU A 386 18.24 -39.68 16.74
C GLU A 386 18.43 -38.25 17.31
N LYS A 387 17.49 -37.34 17.03
CA LYS A 387 17.52 -35.96 17.51
C LYS A 387 16.35 -35.69 18.42
N THR A 388 16.64 -35.27 19.65
CA THR A 388 15.61 -34.82 20.58
C THR A 388 14.92 -33.58 20.03
N ALA A 389 13.58 -33.58 20.09
CA ALA A 389 12.78 -32.43 19.66
C ALA A 389 13.16 -31.19 20.48
N ARG A 390 13.67 -30.15 19.80
CA ARG A 390 14.04 -28.88 20.45
C ARG A 390 12.82 -28.05 20.82
N ARG A 391 11.74 -28.20 20.04
CA ARG A 391 10.46 -27.52 20.22
C ARG A 391 9.34 -28.44 19.77
N THR A 392 8.34 -28.58 20.63
CA THR A 392 7.09 -29.31 20.36
C THR A 392 5.93 -28.30 20.30
N ASP A 393 4.95 -28.55 19.44
CA ASP A 393 3.75 -27.72 19.29
C ASP A 393 2.47 -28.56 19.51
N SER A 394 1.32 -27.89 19.54
CA SER A 394 0.00 -28.50 19.74
C SER A 394 -1.04 -27.92 18.81
N LEU A 395 -1.96 -28.75 18.32
CA LEU A 395 -3.17 -28.30 17.63
C LEU A 395 -4.32 -28.02 18.60
N SER A 396 -4.37 -28.76 19.70
CA SER A 396 -5.41 -28.71 20.72
C SER A 396 -4.94 -29.42 21.98
N GLY A 397 -5.25 -28.85 23.14
CA GLY A 397 -4.88 -29.41 24.44
C GLY A 397 -3.50 -28.95 24.93
N SER A 398 -3.01 -29.63 25.97
CA SER A 398 -1.67 -29.45 26.55
C SER A 398 -0.98 -30.80 26.56
N ASN A 399 0.35 -30.84 26.56
CA ASN A 399 1.13 -32.09 26.67
C ASN A 399 0.93 -32.74 28.05
N HIS A 400 -0.19 -33.42 28.24
CA HIS A 400 -0.53 -34.15 29.47
C HIS A 400 0.24 -35.47 29.55
N GLY A 401 0.80 -35.96 28.45
CA GLY A 401 1.82 -37.01 28.45
C GLY A 401 1.46 -38.37 29.03
N HIS A 402 0.24 -38.61 29.51
CA HIS A 402 -0.15 -39.87 30.12
C HIS A 402 0.04 -41.04 29.15
N TRP A 403 0.49 -42.18 29.68
CA TRP A 403 0.77 -43.35 28.88
C TRP A 403 -0.52 -43.94 28.32
N PHE A 404 -0.60 -44.09 27.00
CA PHE A 404 -1.85 -44.37 26.27
C PHE A 404 -3.03 -43.47 26.63
N ALA A 405 -2.75 -42.27 27.16
CA ALA A 405 -3.75 -41.26 27.51
C ALA A 405 -4.86 -41.73 28.47
N ASP A 406 -4.57 -42.66 29.38
CA ASP A 406 -5.50 -43.15 30.41
C ASP A 406 -6.88 -43.54 29.85
N LEU A 407 -6.89 -44.24 28.71
CA LEU A 407 -8.13 -44.73 28.09
C LEU A 407 -8.90 -45.65 29.06
N ASP A 408 -10.19 -45.38 29.30
CA ASP A 408 -10.99 -46.10 30.31
C ASP A 408 -11.30 -47.55 29.92
N SER A 409 -11.43 -47.83 28.62
CA SER A 409 -11.84 -49.15 28.10
C SER A 409 -11.34 -49.42 26.67
N PRO A 410 -10.02 -49.43 26.43
CA PRO A 410 -9.47 -49.74 25.11
C PRO A 410 -9.80 -51.20 24.74
N ALA A 411 -10.31 -51.41 23.53
CA ALA A 411 -10.80 -52.71 23.06
C ALA A 411 -10.01 -53.27 21.87
N HIS A 412 -9.34 -52.40 21.09
CA HIS A 412 -8.62 -52.81 19.88
C HIS A 412 -7.35 -51.99 19.64
N ILE A 413 -6.43 -52.62 18.93
CA ILE A 413 -5.24 -52.00 18.33
C ILE A 413 -5.34 -52.14 16.81
N SER A 414 -4.88 -51.12 16.11
CA SER A 414 -4.90 -51.12 14.66
C SER A 414 -3.80 -50.28 14.02
N LEU A 415 -3.54 -50.56 12.74
CA LEU A 415 -2.58 -49.83 11.91
C LEU A 415 -3.19 -49.48 10.57
N GLY A 416 -2.90 -48.28 10.07
CA GLY A 416 -3.25 -47.85 8.72
C GLY A 416 -4.33 -46.78 8.70
N GLN A 417 -5.59 -47.13 8.47
CA GLN A 417 -6.69 -46.17 8.48
C GLN A 417 -7.15 -45.78 9.89
N HIS A 418 -7.43 -44.48 10.08
CA HIS A 418 -8.04 -43.92 11.28
C HIS A 418 -9.37 -44.61 11.60
N THR A 419 -9.69 -44.81 12.88
CA THR A 419 -10.97 -45.45 13.25
C THR A 419 -11.83 -44.65 14.22
N ASN A 420 -11.34 -43.51 14.70
CA ASN A 420 -11.99 -42.69 15.72
C ASN A 420 -12.37 -43.51 16.96
N GLY A 421 -11.52 -44.46 17.37
CA GLY A 421 -11.75 -45.31 18.54
C GLY A 421 -12.87 -46.35 18.39
N LEU A 422 -13.37 -46.60 17.17
CA LEU A 422 -14.43 -47.58 16.89
C LEU A 422 -13.88 -48.90 16.31
N GLY A 423 -12.62 -48.91 15.88
CA GLY A 423 -11.96 -50.06 15.28
C GLY A 423 -12.54 -50.45 13.92
N LYS A 424 -13.17 -49.51 13.22
CA LYS A 424 -13.63 -49.65 11.84
C LYS A 424 -12.91 -48.58 11.00
N PRO A 425 -12.22 -48.96 9.91
CA PRO A 425 -11.43 -48.01 9.15
C PRO A 425 -12.30 -46.92 8.52
N LEU A 426 -11.86 -45.68 8.67
CA LEU A 426 -12.37 -44.48 8.03
C LEU A 426 -11.36 -43.98 6.98
N LYS A 427 -11.62 -42.84 6.34
CA LYS A 427 -10.63 -42.18 5.47
C LYS A 427 -9.52 -41.53 6.32
N ALA A 428 -8.45 -41.06 5.67
CA ALA A 428 -7.28 -40.40 6.30
C ALA A 428 -6.28 -41.33 7.03
N GLY A 429 -6.01 -42.52 6.49
CA GLY A 429 -4.95 -43.39 7.03
C GLY A 429 -3.53 -42.99 6.66
N HIS A 430 -2.56 -43.64 7.29
CA HIS A 430 -1.16 -43.58 6.92
C HIS A 430 -0.99 -43.93 5.43
N GLN A 431 -0.20 -43.11 4.72
CA GLN A 431 0.25 -43.37 3.36
C GLN A 431 1.77 -43.45 3.38
N GLY A 432 2.28 -44.67 3.35
CA GLY A 432 3.68 -44.95 3.67
C GLY A 432 3.85 -46.34 4.27
N ALA A 433 5.08 -46.70 4.63
CA ALA A 433 5.39 -48.04 5.10
C ALA A 433 5.83 -48.04 6.56
N PHE A 434 5.40 -49.04 7.34
CA PHE A 434 5.94 -49.32 8.68
C PHE A 434 6.93 -50.49 8.60
N GLY A 435 8.15 -50.28 9.07
CA GLY A 435 9.17 -51.32 9.20
C GLY A 435 9.11 -52.05 10.54
N ASP A 436 9.20 -51.29 11.63
CA ASP A 436 9.08 -51.81 12.98
C ASP A 436 8.23 -50.89 13.85
N ILE A 437 7.45 -51.49 14.74
CA ILE A 437 6.78 -50.79 15.83
C ILE A 437 7.10 -51.51 17.13
N LEU A 438 7.68 -50.79 18.08
CA LEU A 438 8.07 -51.31 19.39
C LEU A 438 7.40 -50.49 20.50
N ILE A 439 7.02 -51.17 21.58
CA ILE A 439 6.47 -50.53 22.79
C ILE A 439 7.18 -51.09 24.00
N TYR A 440 7.77 -50.20 24.80
CA TYR A 440 8.47 -50.49 26.05
C TYR A 440 7.66 -49.99 27.26
N ASP A 441 7.79 -50.67 28.40
CA ASP A 441 7.12 -50.33 29.67
C ASP A 441 7.80 -49.21 30.49
N HIS A 442 8.89 -48.65 29.97
CA HIS A 442 9.59 -47.52 30.59
C HIS A 442 10.15 -46.55 29.55
N SER A 443 10.52 -45.35 30.02
CA SER A 443 11.34 -44.43 29.23
C SER A 443 12.75 -45.01 29.08
N LEU A 444 13.20 -45.26 27.85
CA LEU A 444 14.49 -45.90 27.59
C LEU A 444 15.66 -45.07 28.13
N SER A 445 16.59 -45.74 28.81
CA SER A 445 17.84 -45.12 29.25
C SER A 445 18.71 -44.66 28.07
N ASN A 446 19.71 -43.81 28.31
CA ASN A 446 20.65 -43.37 27.27
C ASN A 446 21.38 -44.57 26.62
N SER A 447 21.72 -45.59 27.39
CA SER A 447 22.35 -46.82 26.88
C SER A 447 21.40 -47.65 26.01
N GLU A 448 20.14 -47.79 26.42
CA GLU A 448 19.14 -48.53 25.63
C GLU A 448 18.81 -47.80 24.33
N ARG A 449 18.66 -46.47 24.36
CA ARG A 449 18.49 -45.67 23.14
C ARG A 449 19.67 -45.83 22.19
N ALA A 450 20.90 -45.68 22.67
CA ALA A 450 22.09 -45.84 21.83
C ALA A 450 22.15 -47.22 21.16
N ARG A 451 21.79 -48.28 21.89
CA ARG A 451 21.70 -49.66 21.36
C ARG A 451 20.57 -49.80 20.34
N LEU A 452 19.40 -49.24 20.61
CA LEU A 452 18.26 -49.22 19.69
C LEU A 452 18.63 -48.54 18.37
N HIS A 453 19.24 -47.35 18.41
CA HIS A 453 19.66 -46.64 17.19
C HIS A 453 20.73 -47.40 16.40
N ALA A 454 21.68 -48.04 17.09
CA ALA A 454 22.68 -48.89 16.44
C ALA A 454 22.02 -50.06 15.69
N TRP A 455 21.03 -50.72 16.31
CA TRP A 455 20.25 -51.77 15.67
C TRP A 455 19.44 -51.26 14.47
N ILE A 456 18.76 -50.12 14.58
CA ILE A 456 17.98 -49.52 13.48
C ILE A 456 18.89 -49.17 12.29
N ARG A 457 20.05 -48.54 12.53
CA ARG A 457 21.04 -48.22 11.47
C ARG A 457 21.59 -49.48 10.82
N HIS A 458 21.81 -50.54 11.60
CA HIS A 458 22.22 -51.83 11.05
C HIS A 458 21.12 -52.43 10.17
N LYS A 459 19.87 -52.46 10.66
CA LYS A 459 18.74 -53.04 9.93
C LYS A 459 18.43 -52.27 8.65
N TYR A 460 18.39 -50.93 8.66
CA TYR A 460 17.85 -50.14 7.56
C TYR A 460 18.86 -49.35 6.72
N GLU A 461 20.08 -49.08 7.20
CA GLU A 461 21.02 -48.20 6.50
C GLU A 461 22.22 -48.92 5.87
N SER A 462 23.24 -49.27 6.65
CA SER A 462 24.49 -49.93 6.19
C SER A 462 25.57 -50.03 7.29
N ALA A 463 25.22 -49.90 8.58
CA ALA A 463 26.21 -49.93 9.66
C ALA A 463 26.75 -51.35 9.96
N ALA A 464 28.01 -51.44 10.42
CA ALA A 464 28.64 -52.68 10.90
C ALA A 464 27.83 -53.31 12.07
N PRO A 465 27.78 -54.65 12.18
CA PRO A 465 26.93 -55.33 13.15
C PRO A 465 27.31 -54.98 14.59
N THR A 466 26.32 -54.66 15.41
CA THR A 466 26.51 -54.39 16.86
C THR A 466 25.63 -55.28 17.73
N ASP A 467 24.44 -55.67 17.27
CA ASP A 467 23.56 -56.64 17.94
C ASP A 467 22.47 -57.15 16.97
N PRO A 468 22.01 -58.41 17.10
CA PRO A 468 20.97 -58.97 16.23
C PRO A 468 19.54 -58.49 16.55
N ALA A 469 19.32 -57.86 17.71
CA ALA A 469 18.00 -57.49 18.22
C ALA A 469 18.02 -56.11 18.91
N PRO A 470 16.86 -55.41 18.97
CA PRO A 470 16.73 -54.20 19.78
C PRO A 470 16.86 -54.54 21.28
N PRO A 471 17.01 -53.55 22.18
CA PRO A 471 16.89 -53.79 23.62
C PRO A 471 15.61 -54.57 23.93
N THR A 472 15.71 -55.67 24.68
CA THR A 472 14.58 -56.56 24.99
C THR A 472 14.02 -56.37 26.40
N ASN A 473 14.79 -55.71 27.29
CA ASN A 473 14.33 -55.38 28.63
C ASN A 473 13.10 -54.48 28.55
N GLY A 474 12.01 -54.86 29.23
CA GLY A 474 10.77 -54.08 29.24
C GLY A 474 10.00 -54.00 27.91
N LEU A 475 10.42 -54.74 26.86
CA LEU A 475 9.75 -54.74 25.56
C LEU A 475 8.40 -55.50 25.66
N ARG A 476 7.30 -54.80 25.39
CA ARG A 476 5.92 -55.31 25.52
C ARG A 476 5.23 -55.62 24.20
N LEU A 477 5.61 -54.94 23.12
CA LEU A 477 5.10 -55.20 21.78
C LEU A 477 6.21 -54.98 20.76
N TRP A 478 6.31 -55.88 19.78
CA TRP A 478 7.22 -55.74 18.66
C TRP A 478 6.58 -56.32 17.40
N LEU A 479 6.18 -55.44 16.49
CA LEU A 479 5.77 -55.77 15.14
C LEU A 479 6.99 -55.59 14.23
N ASP A 480 7.50 -56.69 13.71
CA ASP A 480 8.68 -56.73 12.85
C ASP A 480 8.25 -57.10 11.44
N ALA A 481 8.45 -56.22 10.46
CA ALA A 481 8.03 -56.50 9.10
C ALA A 481 8.90 -57.56 8.41
N THR A 482 10.03 -57.97 9.00
CA THR A 482 10.87 -59.07 8.47
C THR A 482 10.34 -60.46 8.81
N ASP A 483 9.35 -60.55 9.69
CA ASP A 483 8.75 -61.79 10.18
C ASP A 483 7.27 -61.55 10.52
N LEU A 484 6.42 -61.63 9.50
CA LEU A 484 5.02 -61.23 9.59
C LEU A 484 4.16 -62.17 10.46
N ASP A 485 4.56 -63.43 10.62
CA ASP A 485 3.81 -64.42 11.39
C ASP A 485 4.43 -64.73 12.76
N ALA A 486 5.57 -64.09 13.07
CA ALA A 486 6.38 -64.28 14.27
C ALA A 486 6.96 -65.70 14.38
N ASP A 487 7.19 -66.36 13.24
CA ASP A 487 7.88 -67.64 13.14
C ASP A 487 9.11 -67.50 12.23
N PRO A 488 10.33 -67.47 12.79
CA PRO A 488 11.55 -67.29 12.00
C PRO A 488 11.83 -68.44 11.02
N ALA A 489 11.13 -69.58 11.14
CA ALA A 489 11.22 -70.67 10.17
C ALA A 489 10.41 -70.41 8.88
N THR A 490 9.47 -69.46 8.91
CA THR A 490 8.58 -69.16 7.79
C THR A 490 9.06 -67.91 7.04
N PRO A 491 9.45 -68.01 5.76
CA PRO A 491 9.86 -66.84 5.00
C PRO A 491 8.66 -65.95 4.69
N ASN A 492 8.86 -64.63 4.78
CA ASN A 492 7.88 -63.65 4.33
C ASN A 492 7.51 -63.85 2.85
N PRO A 493 6.29 -63.44 2.44
CA PRO A 493 5.89 -63.44 1.05
C PRO A 493 6.75 -62.44 0.23
N GLY A 494 6.61 -62.48 -1.10
CA GLY A 494 7.32 -61.54 -1.98
C GLY A 494 6.90 -60.08 -1.77
N THR A 495 7.75 -59.15 -2.22
CA THR A 495 7.38 -57.72 -2.27
C THR A 495 6.10 -57.53 -3.10
N ASN A 496 5.27 -56.56 -2.70
CA ASN A 496 3.93 -56.27 -3.20
C ASN A 496 2.85 -57.31 -2.91
N SER A 497 3.17 -58.44 -2.27
CA SER A 497 2.15 -59.40 -1.82
C SER A 497 1.23 -58.77 -0.76
N PRO A 498 -0.07 -59.09 -0.76
CA PRO A 498 -0.98 -58.63 0.27
C PRO A 498 -0.62 -59.24 1.63
N VAL A 499 -0.64 -58.40 2.68
CA VAL A 499 -0.37 -58.78 4.06
C VAL A 499 -1.70 -58.83 4.80
N GLY A 500 -2.27 -60.02 4.92
CA GLY A 500 -3.54 -60.23 5.63
C GLY A 500 -3.39 -60.35 7.15
N ARG A 501 -2.16 -60.55 7.63
CA ARG A 501 -1.84 -60.84 9.02
C ARG A 501 -0.44 -60.31 9.38
N TRP A 502 -0.30 -59.71 10.56
CA TRP A 502 0.98 -59.31 11.15
C TRP A 502 0.98 -59.61 12.65
N ALA A 503 1.79 -60.56 13.07
CA ALA A 503 1.88 -61.04 14.45
C ALA A 503 2.97 -60.31 15.24
N CYS A 504 2.67 -60.02 16.51
CA CYS A 504 3.62 -59.48 17.47
C CYS A 504 4.55 -60.59 17.97
N ARG A 505 5.87 -60.37 17.87
CA ARG A 505 6.90 -61.31 18.34
C ARG A 505 6.88 -61.57 19.86
N ILE A 506 6.32 -60.64 20.64
CA ILE A 506 6.34 -60.69 22.12
C ILE A 506 5.07 -61.31 22.68
N THR A 507 3.91 -60.87 22.20
CA THR A 507 2.61 -61.23 22.80
C THR A 507 1.86 -62.30 22.01
N GLY A 508 2.26 -62.58 20.76
CA GLY A 508 1.47 -63.39 19.83
C GLY A 508 0.20 -62.70 19.30
N LEU A 509 -0.11 -61.49 19.80
CA LEU A 509 -1.21 -60.67 19.32
C LEU A 509 -1.07 -60.48 17.82
N THR A 510 -2.15 -60.73 17.10
CA THR A 510 -2.14 -60.78 15.64
C THR A 510 -3.06 -59.73 15.06
N LEU A 511 -2.49 -58.74 14.38
CA LEU A 511 -3.25 -57.79 13.57
C LEU A 511 -3.67 -58.47 12.26
N ALA A 512 -4.95 -58.48 11.93
CA ALA A 512 -5.47 -59.17 10.76
C ALA A 512 -6.49 -58.33 9.97
N GLN A 513 -6.67 -58.68 8.70
CA GLN A 513 -7.68 -58.13 7.81
C GLN A 513 -8.18 -59.18 6.82
N SER A 514 -9.46 -59.52 6.90
CA SER A 514 -10.09 -60.50 6.00
C SER A 514 -10.46 -59.91 4.64
N SER A 515 -10.76 -58.61 4.57
CA SER A 515 -11.06 -57.93 3.32
C SER A 515 -9.79 -57.68 2.51
N GLN A 516 -9.63 -58.39 1.39
CA GLN A 516 -8.47 -58.25 0.52
C GLN A 516 -8.26 -56.81 0.00
N ALA A 517 -9.34 -56.05 -0.17
CA ALA A 517 -9.29 -54.64 -0.60
C ALA A 517 -8.65 -53.71 0.43
N LEU A 518 -8.62 -54.11 1.71
CA LEU A 518 -8.06 -53.34 2.82
C LEU A 518 -6.72 -53.91 3.31
N GLN A 519 -6.22 -55.00 2.71
CA GLN A 519 -4.94 -55.58 3.11
C GLN A 519 -3.80 -54.65 2.64
N PRO A 520 -2.86 -54.27 3.54
CA PRO A 520 -1.64 -53.60 3.13
C PRO A 520 -0.76 -54.54 2.30
N ARG A 521 0.34 -54.02 1.77
CA ARG A 521 1.26 -54.79 0.93
C ARG A 521 2.65 -54.86 1.54
N LEU A 522 3.35 -55.98 1.34
CA LEU A 522 4.76 -56.04 1.70
C LEU A 522 5.55 -55.11 0.77
N SER A 523 6.50 -54.40 1.33
CA SER A 523 7.37 -53.44 0.68
C SER A 523 8.74 -53.46 1.36
N THR A 524 9.56 -52.47 1.04
CA THR A 524 10.90 -52.32 1.58
C THR A 524 11.11 -50.89 2.06
N LEU A 525 12.02 -50.72 3.01
CA LEU A 525 12.32 -49.42 3.62
C LEU A 525 13.82 -49.28 3.86
N GLY A 526 14.32 -48.04 3.79
CA GLY A 526 15.73 -47.71 4.02
C GLY A 526 16.66 -48.13 2.88
N LYS A 527 17.96 -47.82 3.05
CA LYS A 527 19.00 -48.09 2.05
C LYS A 527 19.26 -49.59 1.87
N ARG A 528 19.05 -50.39 2.92
CA ARG A 528 19.17 -51.85 2.88
C ARG A 528 17.97 -52.57 2.29
N GLN A 529 16.91 -51.86 1.92
CA GLN A 529 15.68 -52.45 1.38
C GLN A 529 15.08 -53.51 2.32
N SER A 530 15.14 -53.26 3.62
CA SER A 530 14.62 -54.18 4.63
C SER A 530 13.11 -54.22 4.57
N ALA A 531 12.50 -55.37 4.87
CA ALA A 531 11.06 -55.54 4.78
C ALA A 531 10.29 -54.48 5.58
N ALA A 532 9.18 -54.01 5.01
CA ALA A 532 8.25 -53.06 5.59
C ALA A 532 6.84 -53.33 5.06
N VAL A 533 5.80 -52.90 5.78
CA VAL A 533 4.40 -53.06 5.37
C VAL A 533 3.86 -51.71 4.90
N LEU A 534 3.59 -51.60 3.59
CA LEU A 534 3.05 -50.41 2.94
C LEU A 534 1.55 -50.29 3.15
N PHE A 535 1.15 -49.19 3.78
CA PHE A 535 -0.23 -48.78 3.96
C PHE A 535 -0.62 -47.69 2.95
N ASN A 536 -1.76 -47.88 2.29
CA ASN A 536 -2.39 -46.88 1.43
C ASN A 536 -3.89 -47.22 1.34
N ASN A 537 -4.71 -46.49 2.10
CA ASN A 537 -6.13 -46.81 2.30
C ASN A 537 -6.37 -48.27 2.72
N SER A 538 -5.43 -48.82 3.49
CA SER A 538 -5.44 -50.19 4.00
C SER A 538 -5.33 -50.18 5.52
N PHE A 539 -5.64 -51.32 6.15
CA PHE A 539 -5.85 -51.37 7.59
C PHE A 539 -5.72 -52.79 8.14
N LEU A 540 -5.06 -52.95 9.29
CA LEU A 540 -5.03 -54.18 10.08
C LEU A 540 -5.53 -53.92 11.50
N LYS A 541 -6.18 -54.91 12.14
CA LYS A 541 -6.71 -54.79 13.50
C LYS A 541 -6.57 -56.07 14.32
N SER A 542 -6.43 -55.92 15.63
CA SER A 542 -6.64 -56.99 16.60
C SER A 542 -7.42 -56.52 17.82
N GLY A 543 -7.93 -57.47 18.60
CA GLY A 543 -8.40 -57.20 19.96
C GLY A 543 -7.23 -57.03 20.94
N LEU A 544 -7.47 -56.40 22.08
CA LEU A 544 -6.43 -56.09 23.08
C LEU A 544 -6.32 -57.12 24.22
N GLN A 545 -6.96 -58.29 24.14
CA GLN A 545 -7.03 -59.26 25.25
C GLN A 545 -5.65 -59.78 25.74
N GLN A 546 -4.55 -59.47 25.05
CA GLN A 546 -3.17 -59.89 25.34
C GLN A 546 -2.16 -58.73 25.38
N ALA A 547 -2.64 -57.47 25.44
CA ALA A 547 -1.79 -56.28 25.39
C ALA A 547 -1.29 -55.86 26.78
N MET A 548 -0.17 -56.43 27.23
CA MET A 548 0.41 -56.12 28.56
C MET A 548 0.73 -54.63 28.77
N PHE A 549 1.03 -53.89 27.69
CA PHE A 549 1.44 -52.49 27.75
C PHE A 549 0.35 -51.53 28.26
N LEU A 550 -0.91 -51.96 28.29
CA LEU A 550 -2.03 -51.14 28.76
C LEU A 550 -2.04 -50.97 30.29
N GLY A 551 -1.38 -51.86 31.03
CA GLY A 551 -1.25 -51.76 32.49
C GLY A 551 -0.10 -50.86 32.93
N ASP A 552 0.80 -50.50 32.02
CA ASP A 552 1.93 -49.62 32.32
C ASP A 552 1.44 -48.17 32.47
N GLN A 553 2.19 -47.34 33.21
CA GLN A 553 1.87 -45.91 33.43
C GLN A 553 2.93 -44.98 32.81
N GLN A 554 3.94 -45.58 32.20
CA GLN A 554 5.06 -44.93 31.54
C GLN A 554 5.55 -45.85 30.43
N GLY A 555 6.36 -45.34 29.51
CA GLY A 555 6.87 -46.18 28.43
C GLY A 555 7.53 -45.43 27.29
N THR A 556 7.90 -46.17 26.24
CA THR A 556 8.41 -45.62 24.98
C THR A 556 7.79 -46.33 23.78
N ILE A 557 7.19 -45.57 22.87
CA ILE A 557 6.75 -46.06 21.55
C ILE A 557 7.85 -45.74 20.56
N VAL A 558 8.24 -46.73 19.75
CA VAL A 558 9.19 -46.58 18.66
C VAL A 558 8.48 -46.93 17.35
N ALA A 559 8.56 -46.05 16.37
CA ALA A 559 8.08 -46.31 15.02
C ALA A 559 9.20 -46.07 14.00
N VAL A 560 9.50 -47.08 13.19
CA VAL A 560 10.35 -46.96 11.99
C VAL A 560 9.43 -46.97 10.78
N PHE A 561 9.35 -45.87 10.04
CA PHE A 561 8.34 -45.71 8.99
C PHE A 561 8.79 -44.80 7.84
N SER A 562 8.00 -44.71 6.79
CA SER A 562 8.03 -43.64 5.79
C SER A 562 6.64 -43.04 5.65
N ALA A 563 6.51 -41.78 5.22
CA ALA A 563 5.21 -41.17 4.93
C ALA A 563 5.28 -40.29 3.69
N THR A 564 4.20 -40.22 2.91
CA THR A 564 4.11 -39.39 1.68
C THR A 564 2.87 -38.51 1.60
N HIS A 565 1.95 -38.62 2.56
CA HIS A 565 0.68 -37.88 2.50
C HIS A 565 0.86 -36.39 2.82
N GLN A 566 0.05 -35.58 2.14
CA GLN A 566 0.02 -34.12 2.27
C GLN A 566 -1.09 -33.61 3.23
N GLY A 567 -1.88 -34.52 3.80
CA GLY A 567 -2.90 -34.24 4.81
C GLY A 567 -2.63 -34.98 6.12
N GLU A 568 -3.60 -35.03 7.01
CA GLU A 568 -3.50 -35.87 8.21
C GLU A 568 -3.49 -37.36 7.85
N GLY A 569 -2.54 -38.10 8.40
CA GLY A 569 -2.44 -39.54 8.25
C GLY A 569 -2.22 -40.21 9.60
N TYR A 570 -3.16 -41.06 9.99
CA TYR A 570 -3.14 -41.77 11.27
C TYR A 570 -2.40 -43.09 11.11
N GLY A 571 -1.58 -43.48 12.08
CA GLY A 571 -0.73 -44.67 12.03
C GLY A 571 -1.23 -45.79 12.93
N LEU A 572 -0.49 -46.04 14.01
CA LEU A 572 -0.88 -46.89 15.14
C LEU A 572 -2.01 -46.22 15.93
N GLU A 573 -3.12 -46.93 16.12
CA GLU A 573 -4.24 -46.49 16.94
C GLU A 573 -4.60 -47.58 17.98
N ILE A 574 -4.82 -47.16 19.22
CA ILE A 574 -5.37 -47.95 20.32
C ILE A 574 -6.66 -47.27 20.74
N GLY A 575 -7.78 -47.99 20.73
CA GLY A 575 -9.08 -47.37 20.96
C GLY A 575 -10.16 -48.29 21.50
N GLY A 576 -11.26 -47.69 21.94
CA GLY A 576 -12.43 -48.37 22.48
C GLY A 576 -13.52 -47.38 22.86
N ALA A 577 -14.78 -47.73 22.61
CA ALA A 577 -15.95 -46.90 22.93
C ALA A 577 -15.88 -45.45 22.39
N GLY A 578 -15.19 -45.21 21.26
CA GLY A 578 -15.03 -43.88 20.67
C GLY A 578 -13.91 -43.03 21.30
N GLN A 579 -13.21 -43.56 22.30
CA GLN A 579 -11.96 -42.99 22.82
C GLN A 579 -10.77 -43.62 22.08
N PHE A 580 -9.71 -42.86 21.86
CA PHE A 580 -8.49 -43.38 21.24
C PHE A 580 -7.22 -42.64 21.60
N PHE A 581 -6.11 -43.34 21.43
CA PHE A 581 -4.75 -42.85 21.37
C PHE A 581 -4.16 -43.27 20.02
N THR A 582 -3.54 -42.34 19.29
CA THR A 582 -3.04 -42.62 17.95
C THR A 582 -1.79 -41.82 17.60
N THR A 583 -0.93 -42.43 16.79
CA THR A 583 0.19 -41.73 16.13
C THR A 583 -0.35 -41.04 14.87
N VAL A 584 0.08 -39.81 14.62
CA VAL A 584 -0.38 -39.03 13.47
C VAL A 584 0.83 -38.38 12.79
N VAL A 585 0.80 -38.30 11.47
CA VAL A 585 1.71 -37.43 10.71
C VAL A 585 0.87 -36.28 10.16
N TYR A 586 1.28 -35.04 10.42
CA TYR A 586 0.44 -33.87 10.10
C TYR A 586 1.24 -32.67 9.56
N PRO A 587 1.01 -32.26 8.29
CA PRO A 587 1.66 -31.09 7.68
C PRO A 587 1.10 -29.72 8.10
N SER A 588 -0.17 -29.61 8.51
CA SER A 588 -0.86 -28.30 8.59
C SER A 588 -0.99 -27.70 9.99
N ALA A 589 -0.17 -28.10 10.97
CA ALA A 589 -0.28 -27.52 12.31
C ALA A 589 0.28 -26.10 12.45
N ARG A 590 0.91 -25.57 11.39
CA ARG A 590 0.98 -24.11 11.19
C ARG A 590 -0.38 -23.62 10.67
N LYS A 591 -1.35 -23.41 11.56
CA LYS A 591 -2.51 -22.58 11.20
C LYS A 591 -2.01 -21.19 10.76
N SER A 592 -2.37 -20.78 9.54
CA SER A 592 -2.58 -19.38 9.08
C SER A 592 -1.43 -18.50 8.55
N GLN A 593 -0.19 -18.94 8.37
CA GLN A 593 0.81 -18.07 7.73
C GLN A 593 0.76 -18.20 6.21
N SER A 594 0.34 -17.12 5.52
CA SER A 594 0.48 -17.01 4.07
C SER A 594 1.96 -17.14 3.68
N LEU A 595 2.24 -17.55 2.45
CA LEU A 595 3.62 -17.57 1.95
C LEU A 595 4.30 -16.20 2.11
N ALA A 596 3.55 -15.10 1.92
CA ALA A 596 4.04 -13.76 2.20
C ALA A 596 4.40 -13.53 3.68
N SER A 597 3.63 -14.09 4.62
CA SER A 597 3.96 -14.05 6.06
C SER A 597 5.23 -14.84 6.37
N LEU A 598 5.37 -16.03 5.77
CA LEU A 598 6.57 -16.87 5.91
C LEU A 598 7.82 -16.21 5.32
N ILE A 599 7.67 -15.54 4.17
CA ILE A 599 8.75 -14.76 3.54
C ILE A 599 9.17 -13.60 4.44
N ASN A 600 8.22 -12.91 5.06
CA ASN A 600 8.50 -11.76 5.90
C ASN A 600 8.92 -12.09 7.34
N ASP A 601 8.91 -13.36 7.75
CA ASP A 601 9.41 -13.79 9.06
C ASP A 601 10.93 -13.70 9.14
N ALA A 602 11.43 -12.64 9.79
CA ALA A 602 12.86 -12.37 9.95
C ALA A 602 13.61 -13.47 10.73
N SER A 603 12.92 -14.32 11.49
CA SER A 603 13.53 -15.45 12.21
C SER A 603 13.79 -16.67 11.32
N SER A 604 13.18 -16.72 10.13
CA SER A 604 13.35 -17.83 9.19
C SER A 604 14.74 -17.82 8.56
N THR A 605 15.55 -18.85 8.82
CA THR A 605 16.86 -19.05 8.17
C THR A 605 16.76 -19.70 6.78
N GLN A 606 15.55 -20.05 6.34
CA GLN A 606 15.31 -20.70 5.04
C GLN A 606 15.16 -19.71 3.89
N ILE A 607 15.16 -18.40 4.18
CA ILE A 607 14.94 -17.31 3.23
C ILE A 607 15.98 -16.25 3.51
N THR A 608 16.75 -15.89 2.48
CA THR A 608 17.79 -14.87 2.59
C THR A 608 17.18 -13.47 2.59
N ASP A 609 17.87 -12.49 3.18
CA ASP A 609 17.39 -11.10 3.18
C ASP A 609 17.28 -10.51 1.77
N ALA A 610 18.14 -10.96 0.84
CA ALA A 610 18.07 -10.61 -0.57
C ALA A 610 16.76 -11.10 -1.22
N GLU A 611 16.35 -12.35 -0.95
CA GLU A 611 15.08 -12.89 -1.45
C GLU A 611 13.87 -12.17 -0.84
N ARG A 612 13.93 -11.81 0.46
CA ARG A 612 12.87 -11.01 1.10
C ARG A 612 12.75 -9.63 0.46
N HIS A 613 13.88 -8.96 0.27
CA HIS A 613 13.91 -7.64 -0.35
C HIS A 613 13.36 -7.72 -1.78
N ARG A 614 13.79 -8.71 -2.56
CA ARG A 614 13.30 -8.93 -3.92
C ARG A 614 11.79 -9.20 -3.95
N PHE A 615 11.28 -10.06 -3.06
CA PHE A 615 9.84 -10.32 -2.97
C PHE A 615 9.05 -9.04 -2.67
N ARG A 616 9.52 -8.22 -1.72
CA ARG A 616 8.86 -6.94 -1.38
C ARG A 616 8.82 -6.00 -2.59
N MET A 617 9.94 -5.81 -3.27
CA MET A 617 10.02 -4.93 -4.45
C MET A 617 9.14 -5.40 -5.60
N LEU A 618 8.99 -6.71 -5.80
CA LEU A 618 8.15 -7.27 -6.87
C LEU A 618 6.65 -7.30 -6.50
N SER A 619 6.31 -7.17 -5.21
CA SER A 619 4.93 -7.31 -4.71
C SER A 619 4.16 -6.00 -4.53
N ILE A 620 4.87 -4.87 -4.60
CA ILE A 620 4.31 -3.50 -4.63
C ILE A 620 3.91 -3.20 -6.07
#